data_AF-A0A3Q2YVX3-F1
#
_entry.id   AF-A0A3Q2YVX3-F1
#
_cell.length_a   1.000
_cell.length_b   1.000
_cell.length_c   1.000
_cell.angle_alpha   90.00
_cell.angle_beta   90.00
_cell.angle_gamma   90.00
#
_symmetry.space_group_name_H-M   'P 1'
#
loop_
_entity.id
_entity.type
_entity.pdbx_description
1 polymer ?
#
loop_
_entity_poly.entity_id
_entity_poly.type
_entity_poly.pdbx_seq_one_letter_code
_entity_poly.pdbx_strand_id
1 'polypeptide(L)'
;ENKRMRFRLRIFLSCGCLLLLFTVVDWLLRLKDERGELLFEKQLFLLLLMFQSSGANWGMVVEQRSQWLSDVCKSKNLWGDTHVSELALDNIFVSDRHNILFCQTPDGDDDEWKKLLIALSGTFSSVEEIPEKLVHDYEKNGLPRLSSLTPQEIRHRLKNYFKFFIVRDPFERLISTFEGKFLFNKPSEPWYKYTIGPALIRKYRKSSHHLRDTGLVFDEFVQYLGDEDGRKAMDWQFGQHIIHWAPYMELCTPCDIHYDVIGHLETLEQDTAHILRRAGIEQLGSYPPISPGIAHYNKTKVERYFSGISKKDIRRLYARYQGDFYVFGYPTPGFLLN
;
A
#
# COMPACT_ATOMS: atom_id res chain seq x y z
N GLU A 1 0.62 38.98 29.66
CA GLU A 1 2.04 38.78 29.29
C GLU A 1 2.38 37.51 28.49
N ASN A 2 1.54 36.46 28.46
CA ASN A 2 1.93 35.15 27.90
C ASN A 2 1.91 35.02 26.35
N LYS A 3 1.28 35.95 25.61
CA LYS A 3 1.28 35.94 24.12
C LYS A 3 2.53 36.57 23.50
N ARG A 4 3.15 37.55 24.17
CA ARG A 4 4.37 38.24 23.70
C ARG A 4 5.62 37.35 23.84
N MET A 5 5.61 36.44 24.82
CA MET A 5 6.72 35.52 25.10
C MET A 5 6.77 34.35 24.10
N ARG A 6 5.61 33.79 23.71
CA ARG A 6 5.52 32.74 22.67
C ARG A 6 5.86 33.25 21.26
N PHE A 7 5.54 34.51 20.95
CA PHE A 7 5.92 35.14 19.67
C PHE A 7 7.44 35.40 19.59
N ARG A 8 8.05 35.85 20.71
CA ARG A 8 9.51 36.00 20.82
C ARG A 8 10.23 34.65 20.77
N LEU A 9 9.70 33.59 21.38
CA LEU A 9 10.30 32.26 21.32
C LEU A 9 10.23 31.63 19.91
N ARG A 10 9.14 31.85 19.16
CA ARG A 10 9.03 31.43 17.74
C ARG A 10 9.95 32.21 16.81
N ILE A 11 10.14 33.53 17.03
CA ILE A 11 11.12 34.34 16.29
C ILE A 11 12.55 33.95 16.68
N PHE A 12 12.83 33.64 17.95
CA PHE A 12 14.15 33.16 18.37
C PHE A 12 14.46 31.75 17.85
N LEU A 13 13.47 30.87 17.73
CA LEU A 13 13.63 29.55 17.09
C LEU A 13 13.77 29.66 15.56
N SER A 14 13.04 30.58 14.89
CA SER A 14 13.21 30.82 13.45
C SER A 14 14.52 31.52 13.11
N CYS A 15 14.95 32.51 13.93
CA CYS A 15 16.25 33.16 13.82
C CYS A 15 17.38 32.22 14.23
N GLY A 16 17.17 31.33 15.20
CA GLY A 16 18.14 30.30 15.61
C GLY A 16 18.38 29.27 14.52
N CYS A 17 17.33 28.82 13.81
CA CYS A 17 17.46 27.95 12.64
C CYS A 17 18.10 28.67 11.45
N LEU A 18 17.78 29.95 11.21
CA LEU A 18 18.45 30.76 10.19
C LEU A 18 19.93 30.98 10.53
N LEU A 19 20.26 31.29 11.78
CA LEU A 19 21.63 31.43 12.25
C LEU A 19 22.40 30.10 12.17
N LEU A 20 21.77 28.97 12.48
CA LEU A 20 22.34 27.63 12.28
C LEU A 20 22.55 27.30 10.81
N LEU A 21 21.62 27.66 9.92
CA LEU A 21 21.80 27.54 8.47
C LEU A 21 22.94 28.44 7.98
N PHE A 22 23.02 29.68 8.45
CA PHE A 22 24.12 30.59 8.11
C PHE A 22 25.46 30.10 8.65
N THR A 23 25.52 29.55 9.86
CA THR A 23 26.78 29.01 10.42
C THR A 23 27.18 27.71 9.75
N VAL A 24 26.24 26.85 9.35
CA VAL A 24 26.53 25.62 8.60
C VAL A 24 26.97 25.96 7.17
N VAL A 25 26.32 26.92 6.50
CA VAL A 25 26.74 27.37 5.16
C VAL A 25 28.10 28.08 5.22
N ASP A 26 28.34 28.95 6.22
CA ASP A 26 29.64 29.61 6.40
C ASP A 26 30.75 28.60 6.79
N TRP A 27 30.43 27.59 7.61
CA TRP A 27 31.35 26.50 7.93
C TRP A 27 31.67 25.65 6.69
N LEU A 28 30.67 25.31 5.89
CA LEU A 28 30.84 24.57 4.63
C LEU A 28 31.71 25.37 3.66
N LEU A 29 31.44 26.67 3.45
CA LEU A 29 32.20 27.56 2.57
C LEU A 29 33.67 27.72 2.99
N ARG A 30 34.01 27.42 4.25
CA ARG A 30 35.38 27.48 4.79
C ARG A 30 36.14 26.15 4.72
N LEU A 31 35.50 25.06 4.28
CA LEU A 31 36.19 23.78 4.08
C LEU A 31 37.17 23.86 2.89
N LYS A 32 38.46 23.74 3.21
CA LYS A 32 39.57 23.71 2.26
C LYS A 32 40.27 22.35 2.31
N ASP A 33 40.89 21.93 1.21
CA ASP A 33 41.74 20.74 1.20
C ASP A 33 43.10 21.01 1.88
N GLU A 34 43.96 19.98 1.99
CA GLU A 34 45.29 20.12 2.62
C GLU A 34 46.24 21.10 1.89
N ARG A 35 45.87 21.55 0.69
CA ARG A 35 46.59 22.56 -0.11
C ARG A 35 45.94 23.95 -0.04
N GLY A 36 44.84 24.11 0.70
CA GLY A 36 44.20 25.39 0.96
C GLY A 36 43.19 25.84 -0.11
N GLU A 37 42.81 24.97 -1.05
CA GLU A 37 41.83 25.25 -2.11
C GLU A 37 40.40 24.89 -1.67
N LEU A 38 39.41 25.66 -2.16
CA LEU A 38 37.99 25.47 -1.80
C LEU A 38 37.45 24.16 -2.39
N LEU A 39 36.87 23.29 -1.55
CA LEU A 39 36.31 21.99 -1.96
C LEU A 39 34.89 22.14 -2.55
N PHE A 40 34.76 22.88 -3.66
CA PHE A 40 33.47 23.26 -4.25
C PHE A 40 32.56 22.06 -4.59
N GLU A 41 33.12 20.96 -5.10
CA GLU A 41 32.32 19.76 -5.42
C GLU A 41 31.78 19.04 -4.17
N LYS A 42 32.56 18.96 -3.09
CA LYS A 42 32.11 18.33 -1.84
C LYS A 42 31.09 19.20 -1.10
N GLN A 43 31.22 20.52 -1.18
CA GLN A 43 30.24 21.48 -0.65
C GLN A 43 28.91 21.37 -1.40
N LEU A 44 28.94 21.29 -2.75
CA LEU A 44 27.75 21.11 -3.57
C LEU A 44 27.09 19.76 -3.29
N PHE A 45 27.88 18.70 -3.09
CA PHE A 45 27.37 17.37 -2.72
C PHE A 45 26.70 17.35 -1.33
N LEU A 46 27.26 18.04 -0.33
CA LEU A 46 26.65 18.17 0.99
C LEU A 46 25.37 19.02 0.96
N LEU A 47 25.34 20.10 0.17
CA LEU A 47 24.12 20.89 -0.07
C LEU A 47 23.06 20.08 -0.82
N LEU A 48 23.45 19.27 -1.81
CA LEU A 48 22.57 18.33 -2.50
C LEU A 48 22.02 17.26 -1.57
N LEU A 49 22.84 16.70 -0.66
CA LEU A 49 22.40 15.76 0.36
C LEU A 49 21.43 16.41 1.36
N MET A 50 21.68 17.66 1.78
CA MET A 50 20.74 18.39 2.64
C MET A 50 19.43 18.74 1.90
N PHE A 51 19.48 19.04 0.60
CA PHE A 51 18.28 19.24 -0.22
C PHE A 51 17.51 17.94 -0.46
N GLN A 52 18.20 16.81 -0.68
CA GLN A 52 17.60 15.48 -0.76
C GLN A 52 16.97 15.03 0.57
N SER A 53 17.50 15.48 1.71
CA SER A 53 16.91 15.22 3.03
C SER A 53 15.70 16.09 3.39
N SER A 54 15.38 17.10 2.59
CA SER A 54 14.21 17.94 2.82
C SER A 54 12.99 17.33 2.13
N GLY A 55 11.93 17.02 2.89
CA GLY A 55 10.65 16.49 2.40
C GLY A 55 9.87 17.41 1.45
N ALA A 56 10.53 18.36 0.79
CA ALA A 56 9.97 19.40 -0.05
C ALA A 56 9.60 18.95 -1.49
N ASN A 57 9.74 17.66 -1.83
CA ASN A 57 9.37 17.17 -3.17
C ASN A 57 8.34 16.01 -3.17
N TRP A 58 8.22 15.22 -2.09
CA TRP A 58 7.29 14.08 -2.12
C TRP A 58 5.82 14.48 -2.27
N GLY A 59 5.45 15.67 -1.79
CA GLY A 59 4.11 16.22 -2.01
C GLY A 59 3.74 16.35 -3.49
N MET A 60 4.70 16.64 -4.38
CA MET A 60 4.44 16.71 -5.82
C MET A 60 4.14 15.34 -6.42
N VAL A 61 4.83 14.30 -5.97
CA VAL A 61 4.58 12.91 -6.40
C VAL A 61 3.17 12.47 -6.00
N VAL A 62 2.78 12.74 -4.75
CA VAL A 62 1.44 12.44 -4.23
C VAL A 62 0.36 13.21 -5.00
N GLU A 63 0.57 14.50 -5.26
CA GLU A 63 -0.35 15.33 -6.04
C GLU A 63 -0.49 14.81 -7.47
N GLN A 64 0.62 14.45 -8.12
CA GLN A 64 0.61 13.90 -9.47
C GLN A 64 -0.17 12.58 -9.55
N ARG A 65 -0.03 11.69 -8.57
CA ARG A 65 -0.81 10.44 -8.49
C ARG A 65 -2.32 10.72 -8.32
N SER A 66 -2.67 11.67 -7.45
CA SER A 66 -4.06 12.08 -7.23
C SER A 66 -4.69 12.70 -8.49
N GLN A 67 -3.95 13.57 -9.17
CA GLN A 67 -4.38 14.19 -10.41
C GLN A 67 -4.57 13.15 -11.53
N TRP A 68 -3.62 12.22 -11.68
CA TRP A 68 -3.72 11.11 -12.64
C TRP A 68 -4.97 10.26 -12.41
N LEU A 69 -5.23 9.86 -11.16
CA LEU A 69 -6.44 9.13 -10.80
C LEU A 69 -7.70 9.93 -11.17
N SER A 70 -7.74 11.21 -10.82
CA SER A 70 -8.88 12.09 -11.13
C SER A 70 -9.16 12.13 -12.64
N ASP A 71 -8.12 12.27 -13.45
CA ASP A 71 -8.25 12.35 -14.91
C ASP A 71 -8.69 11.01 -15.51
N VAL A 72 -8.13 9.90 -15.02
CA VAL A 72 -8.53 8.55 -15.43
C VAL A 72 -9.99 8.27 -15.10
N CYS A 73 -10.43 8.58 -13.87
CA CYS A 73 -11.82 8.36 -13.43
C CYS A 73 -12.82 9.23 -14.20
N LYS A 74 -12.47 10.47 -14.59
CA LYS A 74 -13.33 11.32 -15.44
C LYS A 74 -13.42 10.85 -16.88
N SER A 75 -12.34 10.29 -17.42
CA SER A 75 -12.20 10.00 -18.86
C SER A 75 -12.94 8.74 -19.35
N LYS A 76 -13.43 7.88 -18.45
CA LYS A 76 -13.95 6.57 -18.83
C LYS A 76 -15.32 6.25 -18.24
N ASN A 77 -16.27 5.90 -19.13
CA ASN A 77 -17.51 5.15 -18.83
C ASN A 77 -17.24 3.67 -18.45
N LEU A 78 -16.04 3.33 -17.94
CA LEU A 78 -15.67 1.94 -17.62
C LEU A 78 -16.31 1.43 -16.32
N TRP A 79 -16.89 2.33 -15.54
CA TRP A 79 -17.35 2.06 -14.19
C TRP A 79 -18.87 2.17 -14.21
N GLY A 80 -19.57 1.08 -13.86
CA GLY A 80 -21.03 1.06 -13.71
C GLY A 80 -21.49 2.00 -12.60
N ASP A 81 -22.80 2.01 -12.29
CA ASP A 81 -23.41 2.92 -11.33
C ASP A 81 -22.57 3.13 -10.06
N THR A 82 -22.27 4.40 -9.78
CA THR A 82 -21.40 4.90 -8.71
C THR A 82 -22.03 4.65 -7.35
N HIS A 83 -21.67 3.53 -6.73
CA HIS A 83 -21.95 3.26 -5.32
C HIS A 83 -20.75 2.57 -4.70
N VAL A 84 -20.26 3.09 -3.58
CA VAL A 84 -19.21 2.45 -2.79
C VAL A 84 -19.71 1.07 -2.37
N SER A 85 -19.05 0.00 -2.84
CA SER A 85 -19.49 -1.36 -2.59
C SER A 85 -19.41 -1.72 -1.11
N GLU A 86 -20.21 -2.69 -0.66
CA GLU A 86 -20.11 -3.23 0.70
C GLU A 86 -18.69 -3.80 0.96
N LEU A 87 -18.09 -4.43 -0.05
CA LEU A 87 -16.70 -4.88 -0.01
C LEU A 87 -15.73 -3.73 0.28
N ALA A 88 -15.91 -2.58 -0.39
CA ALA A 88 -15.05 -1.42 -0.18
C ALA A 88 -15.24 -0.79 1.21
N LEU A 89 -16.49 -0.69 1.68
CA LEU A 89 -16.77 -0.22 3.04
C LEU A 89 -16.19 -1.16 4.09
N ASP A 90 -16.21 -2.47 3.85
CA ASP A 90 -15.61 -3.43 4.76
C ASP A 90 -14.09 -3.29 4.77
N ASN A 91 -13.47 -3.06 3.62
CA ASN A 91 -12.01 -2.91 3.53
C ASN A 91 -11.45 -1.63 4.13
N ILE A 92 -12.28 -0.67 4.57
CA ILE A 92 -11.80 0.60 5.12
C ILE A 92 -11.88 0.59 6.65
N PHE A 93 -10.70 0.60 7.29
CA PHE A 93 -10.56 0.77 8.73
C PHE A 93 -10.72 2.22 9.15
N VAL A 94 -11.26 2.41 10.36
CA VAL A 94 -11.59 3.70 10.95
C VAL A 94 -10.77 3.95 12.21
N SER A 95 -10.08 5.07 12.27
CA SER A 95 -9.49 5.60 13.50
C SER A 95 -10.13 6.95 13.82
N ASP A 96 -11.19 6.92 14.62
CA ASP A 96 -11.90 8.14 15.04
C ASP A 96 -11.01 9.06 15.89
N ARG A 97 -10.11 8.48 16.69
CA ARG A 97 -9.20 9.25 17.55
C ARG A 97 -8.27 10.16 16.78
N HIS A 98 -7.92 9.79 15.54
CA HIS A 98 -6.97 10.51 14.69
C HIS A 98 -7.60 10.99 13.38
N ASN A 99 -8.91 10.80 13.18
CA ASN A 99 -9.64 11.08 11.95
C ASN A 99 -9.00 10.44 10.71
N ILE A 100 -8.66 9.15 10.78
CA ILE A 100 -8.00 8.41 9.70
C ILE A 100 -8.95 7.34 9.15
N LEU A 101 -8.93 7.18 7.83
CA LEU A 101 -9.47 6.05 7.10
C LEU A 101 -8.33 5.37 6.32
N PHE A 102 -8.13 4.08 6.55
CA PHE A 102 -7.14 3.28 5.85
C PHE A 102 -7.86 2.18 5.07
N CYS A 103 -7.79 2.22 3.74
CA CYS A 103 -8.29 1.10 2.94
C CYS A 103 -7.23 0.01 2.88
N GLN A 104 -7.56 -1.15 3.41
CA GLN A 104 -6.70 -2.31 3.37
C GLN A 104 -6.51 -2.80 1.94
N THR A 105 -5.27 -3.04 1.60
CA THR A 105 -4.82 -3.60 0.33
C THR A 105 -3.81 -4.68 0.66
N PRO A 106 -4.16 -5.98 0.60
CA PRO A 106 -3.19 -7.00 0.98
C PRO A 106 -2.06 -7.09 -0.05
N ASP A 107 -0.99 -6.31 0.19
CA ASP A 107 0.11 -6.03 -0.75
C ASP A 107 1.50 -6.29 -0.15
N GLY A 108 1.56 -6.57 1.16
CA GLY A 108 2.77 -6.86 1.92
C GLY A 108 3.06 -5.87 3.04
N ASP A 109 2.26 -4.81 3.19
CA ASP A 109 2.45 -3.75 4.18
C ASP A 109 1.20 -3.47 5.04
N ASP A 110 0.09 -4.12 4.71
CA ASP A 110 -1.20 -4.00 5.41
C ASP A 110 -1.14 -4.38 6.91
N ASP A 111 -0.33 -5.38 7.27
CA ASP A 111 -0.25 -5.83 8.67
C ASP A 111 0.44 -4.77 9.55
N GLU A 112 1.43 -4.08 9.00
CA GLU A 112 2.15 -2.98 9.64
C GLU A 112 1.22 -1.77 9.87
N TRP A 113 0.41 -1.39 8.87
CA TRP A 113 -0.60 -0.34 9.06
C TRP A 113 -1.66 -0.71 10.09
N LYS A 114 -2.14 -1.96 10.10
CA LYS A 114 -3.07 -2.43 11.13
C LYS A 114 -2.46 -2.36 12.52
N LYS A 115 -1.22 -2.82 12.69
CA LYS A 115 -0.49 -2.70 13.97
C LYS A 115 -0.41 -1.25 14.41
N LEU A 116 -0.08 -0.33 13.50
CA LEU A 116 -0.05 1.09 13.80
C LEU A 116 -1.42 1.62 14.24
N LEU A 117 -2.50 1.30 13.53
CA LEU A 117 -3.86 1.72 13.90
C LEU A 117 -4.31 1.15 15.25
N ILE A 118 -3.95 -0.10 15.55
CA ILE A 118 -4.20 -0.75 16.83
C ILE A 118 -3.41 -0.06 17.95
N ALA A 119 -2.15 0.28 17.74
CA ALA A 119 -1.36 1.04 18.73
C ALA A 119 -1.96 2.44 18.96
N LEU A 120 -2.37 3.12 17.88
CA LEU A 120 -2.97 4.45 17.92
C LEU A 120 -4.33 4.50 18.65
N SER A 121 -5.03 3.36 18.79
CA SER A 121 -6.22 3.27 19.64
C SER A 121 -5.90 3.52 21.12
N GLY A 122 -4.66 3.22 21.53
CA GLY A 122 -4.17 3.27 22.91
C GLY A 122 -4.31 1.93 23.66
N THR A 123 -4.69 0.85 22.99
CA THR A 123 -4.76 -0.49 23.60
C THR A 123 -3.37 -1.10 23.87
N PHE A 124 -2.37 -0.73 23.07
CA PHE A 124 -0.98 -1.20 23.19
C PHE A 124 -0.03 -0.01 23.30
N SER A 125 1.11 -0.19 23.96
CA SER A 125 2.09 0.88 24.15
C SER A 125 2.99 1.11 22.93
N SER A 126 3.15 0.08 22.10
CA SER A 126 3.98 0.08 20.90
C SER A 126 3.49 -0.95 19.86
N VAL A 127 3.96 -0.85 18.62
CA VAL A 127 3.56 -1.77 17.53
C VAL A 127 4.15 -3.16 17.71
N GLU A 128 5.29 -3.25 18.41
CA GLU A 128 6.04 -4.48 18.69
C GLU A 128 5.32 -5.41 19.67
N GLU A 129 4.47 -4.85 20.55
CA GLU A 129 3.70 -5.62 21.53
C GLU A 129 2.47 -6.32 20.93
N ILE A 130 2.09 -5.97 19.70
CA ILE A 130 0.85 -6.44 19.07
C ILE A 130 1.06 -7.84 18.48
N PRO A 131 0.35 -8.88 18.98
CA PRO A 131 0.50 -10.23 18.45
C PRO A 131 0.02 -10.34 17.00
N GLU A 132 0.78 -11.01 16.12
CA GLU A 132 0.39 -11.23 14.72
C GLU A 132 -1.00 -11.88 14.60
N LYS A 133 -1.30 -12.83 15.48
CA LYS A 133 -2.63 -13.48 15.50
C LYS A 133 -3.76 -12.48 15.77
N LEU A 134 -3.51 -11.44 16.56
CA LEU A 134 -4.52 -10.41 16.85
C LEU A 134 -4.77 -9.54 15.62
N VAL A 135 -3.73 -9.18 14.86
CA VAL A 135 -3.83 -8.33 13.66
C VAL A 135 -4.83 -8.89 12.64
N HIS A 136 -4.84 -10.22 12.50
CA HIS A 136 -5.72 -10.94 11.57
C HIS A 136 -7.07 -11.37 12.18
N ASP A 137 -7.29 -11.19 13.48
CA ASP A 137 -8.54 -11.56 14.14
C ASP A 137 -9.57 -10.43 13.96
N TYR A 138 -10.40 -10.56 12.92
CA TYR A 138 -11.40 -9.57 12.53
C TYR A 138 -12.30 -9.10 13.69
N GLU A 139 -12.64 -10.01 14.62
CA GLU A 139 -13.55 -9.72 15.73
C GLU A 139 -12.85 -9.09 16.94
N LYS A 140 -11.53 -9.32 17.09
CA LYS A 140 -10.79 -8.97 18.30
C LYS A 140 -9.73 -7.90 18.11
N ASN A 141 -9.35 -7.60 16.87
CA ASN A 141 -8.31 -6.61 16.59
C ASN A 141 -8.71 -5.18 17.01
N GLY A 142 -10.00 -4.94 17.30
CA GLY A 142 -10.48 -3.64 17.77
C GLY A 142 -10.37 -2.53 16.74
N LEU A 143 -10.28 -2.88 15.45
CA LEU A 143 -10.26 -1.94 14.32
C LEU A 143 -11.67 -1.83 13.72
N PRO A 144 -12.42 -0.74 13.97
CA PRO A 144 -13.72 -0.53 13.35
C PRO A 144 -13.58 -0.39 11.83
N ARG A 145 -14.60 -0.83 11.09
CA ARG A 145 -14.68 -0.70 9.62
C ARG A 145 -15.81 0.24 9.25
N LEU A 146 -15.77 0.85 8.07
CA LEU A 146 -16.90 1.68 7.62
C LEU A 146 -18.19 0.85 7.48
N SER A 147 -18.08 -0.43 7.09
CA SER A 147 -19.22 -1.36 6.97
C SER A 147 -20.01 -1.54 8.27
N SER A 148 -19.41 -1.33 9.44
CA SER A 148 -20.08 -1.47 10.74
C SER A 148 -20.81 -0.21 11.21
N LEU A 149 -20.74 0.88 10.45
CA LEU A 149 -21.29 2.19 10.83
C LEU A 149 -22.60 2.51 10.10
N THR A 150 -23.37 3.46 10.64
CA THR A 150 -24.57 3.94 9.96
C THR A 150 -24.23 4.75 8.69
N PRO A 151 -25.14 4.85 7.70
CA PRO A 151 -24.88 5.63 6.49
C PRO A 151 -24.52 7.10 6.74
N GLN A 152 -25.05 7.72 7.81
CA GLN A 152 -24.71 9.09 8.18
C GLN A 152 -23.26 9.20 8.70
N GLU A 153 -22.85 8.25 9.52
CA GLU A 153 -21.49 8.14 10.06
C GLU A 153 -20.45 7.87 8.97
N ILE A 154 -20.79 7.00 8.02
CA ILE A 154 -19.95 6.72 6.84
C ILE A 154 -19.74 8.00 6.03
N ARG A 155 -20.83 8.69 5.65
CA ARG A 155 -20.73 9.95 4.89
C ARG A 155 -19.93 11.02 5.62
N HIS A 156 -20.08 11.13 6.93
CA HIS A 156 -19.31 12.08 7.74
C HIS A 156 -17.81 11.77 7.67
N ARG A 157 -17.41 10.51 7.85
CA ARG A 157 -15.99 10.12 7.86
C ARG A 157 -15.37 10.20 6.47
N LEU A 158 -16.05 9.69 5.44
CA LEU A 158 -15.60 9.82 4.05
C LEU A 158 -15.39 11.29 3.64
N LYS A 159 -16.16 12.23 4.21
CA LYS A 159 -16.01 13.66 3.93
C LYS A 159 -14.87 14.32 4.70
N ASN A 160 -14.66 13.95 5.96
CA ASN A 160 -13.85 14.75 6.89
C ASN A 160 -12.54 14.10 7.33
N TYR A 161 -12.36 12.80 7.12
CA TYR A 161 -11.18 12.07 7.60
C TYR A 161 -10.08 12.03 6.54
N PHE A 162 -8.83 11.96 6.99
CA PHE A 162 -7.69 11.70 6.13
C PHE A 162 -7.72 10.25 5.65
N LYS A 163 -7.69 10.04 4.33
CA LYS A 163 -7.89 8.75 3.66
C LYS A 163 -6.66 8.35 2.88
N PHE A 164 -6.17 7.13 3.07
CA PHE A 164 -5.07 6.62 2.25
C PHE A 164 -5.15 5.11 2.04
N PHE A 165 -4.40 4.63 1.06
CA PHE A 165 -4.11 3.21 0.85
C PHE A 165 -2.82 3.07 0.05
N ILE A 166 -2.32 1.84 -0.04
CA ILE A 166 -1.06 1.51 -0.72
C ILE A 166 -1.36 0.54 -1.85
N VAL A 167 -0.63 0.65 -2.95
CA VAL A 167 -0.74 -0.28 -4.07
C VAL A 167 0.62 -0.86 -4.40
N ARG A 168 0.61 -2.01 -5.07
CA ARG A 168 1.79 -2.68 -5.64
C ARG A 168 1.50 -3.05 -7.09
N ASP A 169 2.54 -3.27 -7.89
CA ASP A 169 2.39 -3.91 -9.20
C ASP A 169 1.41 -5.10 -9.12
N PRO A 170 0.33 -5.12 -9.94
CA PRO A 170 -0.73 -6.09 -9.78
C PRO A 170 -0.27 -7.55 -9.88
N PHE A 171 0.74 -7.87 -10.70
CA PHE A 171 1.21 -9.24 -10.86
C PHE A 171 2.16 -9.65 -9.75
N GLU A 172 3.02 -8.75 -9.28
CA GLU A 172 3.80 -9.02 -8.08
C GLU A 172 2.94 -9.24 -6.84
N ARG A 173 1.87 -8.45 -6.70
CA ARG A 173 0.90 -8.63 -5.61
C ARG A 173 0.32 -10.04 -5.64
N LEU A 174 -0.09 -10.53 -6.81
CA LEU A 174 -0.63 -11.89 -6.93
C LEU A 174 0.39 -12.97 -6.60
N ILE A 175 1.65 -12.77 -6.97
CA ILE A 175 2.73 -13.70 -6.61
C ILE A 175 2.95 -13.68 -5.08
N SER A 176 3.01 -12.50 -4.48
CA SER A 176 3.16 -12.33 -3.02
C SER A 176 1.99 -12.97 -2.27
N THR A 177 0.75 -12.75 -2.73
CA THR A 177 -0.45 -13.41 -2.21
C THR A 177 -0.35 -14.92 -2.34
N PHE A 178 0.08 -15.43 -3.49
CA PHE A 178 0.19 -16.87 -3.71
C PHE A 178 1.20 -17.53 -2.78
N GLU A 179 2.40 -16.95 -2.67
CA GLU A 179 3.43 -17.38 -1.73
C GLU A 179 2.93 -17.32 -0.28
N GLY A 180 2.36 -16.17 0.10
CA GLY A 180 1.89 -15.88 1.45
C GLY A 180 0.75 -16.77 1.94
N LYS A 181 -0.17 -17.14 1.05
CA LYS A 181 -1.43 -17.82 1.41
C LYS A 181 -1.44 -19.31 1.08
N PHE A 182 -0.75 -19.74 0.02
CA PHE A 182 -0.79 -21.14 -0.43
C PHE A 182 0.52 -21.90 -0.23
N LEU A 183 1.68 -21.23 -0.25
CA LEU A 183 2.98 -21.89 -0.07
C LEU A 183 3.43 -21.88 1.39
N PHE A 184 3.30 -20.76 2.08
CA PHE A 184 3.63 -20.67 3.49
C PHE A 184 2.51 -21.25 4.33
N ASN A 185 2.85 -22.23 5.18
CA ASN A 185 1.89 -22.86 6.08
C ASN A 185 1.61 -21.95 7.27
N LYS A 186 0.74 -20.95 7.08
CA LYS A 186 0.31 -20.03 8.16
C LYS A 186 -0.78 -20.68 9.02
N PRO A 187 -0.51 -21.04 10.29
CA PRO A 187 -1.51 -21.68 11.15
C PRO A 187 -2.68 -20.76 11.52
N SER A 188 -2.50 -19.43 11.42
CA SER A 188 -3.53 -18.43 11.63
C SER A 188 -4.55 -18.36 10.49
N GLU A 189 -4.21 -18.85 9.30
CA GLU A 189 -5.04 -18.75 8.09
C GLU A 189 -5.20 -20.09 7.35
N PRO A 190 -5.65 -21.17 8.04
CA PRO A 190 -5.62 -22.54 7.51
C PRO A 190 -6.52 -22.75 6.28
N TRP A 191 -7.56 -21.93 6.11
CA TRP A 191 -8.55 -22.08 5.03
C TRP A 191 -7.94 -21.93 3.63
N TYR A 192 -6.88 -21.13 3.44
CA TYR A 192 -6.24 -21.03 2.12
C TYR A 192 -5.67 -22.36 1.67
N LYS A 193 -4.99 -23.07 2.57
CA LYS A 193 -4.35 -24.35 2.27
C LYS A 193 -5.32 -25.53 2.27
N TYR A 194 -6.28 -25.56 3.20
CA TYR A 194 -7.13 -26.74 3.39
C TYR A 194 -8.51 -26.65 2.73
N THR A 195 -8.93 -25.45 2.30
CA THR A 195 -10.25 -25.25 1.69
C THR A 195 -10.13 -24.66 0.28
N ILE A 196 -9.49 -23.49 0.14
CA ILE A 196 -9.44 -22.74 -1.12
C ILE A 196 -8.52 -23.44 -2.13
N GLY A 197 -7.29 -23.75 -1.73
CA GLY A 197 -6.33 -24.47 -2.58
C GLY A 197 -6.91 -25.77 -3.16
N PRO A 198 -7.43 -26.70 -2.34
CA PRO A 198 -8.05 -27.92 -2.83
C PRO A 198 -9.25 -27.70 -3.75
N ALA A 199 -10.06 -26.65 -3.53
CA ALA A 199 -11.15 -26.30 -4.43
C ALA A 199 -10.64 -25.85 -5.82
N LEU A 200 -9.60 -25.01 -5.85
CA LEU A 200 -8.97 -24.57 -7.08
C LEU A 200 -8.30 -25.73 -7.82
N ILE A 201 -7.55 -26.59 -7.11
CA ILE A 201 -6.94 -27.80 -7.67
C ILE A 201 -7.99 -28.68 -8.35
N ARG A 202 -9.12 -28.95 -7.67
CA ARG A 202 -10.18 -29.81 -8.20
C ARG A 202 -10.76 -29.30 -9.51
N LYS A 203 -10.78 -27.97 -9.71
CA LYS A 203 -11.37 -27.34 -10.89
C LYS A 203 -10.39 -27.14 -12.03
N TYR A 204 -9.14 -26.74 -11.74
CA TYR A 204 -8.19 -26.30 -12.76
C TYR A 204 -7.04 -27.27 -13.03
N ARG A 205 -6.82 -28.27 -12.16
CA ARG A 205 -5.75 -29.26 -12.38
C ARG A 205 -6.10 -30.15 -13.57
N LYS A 206 -5.27 -30.06 -14.61
CA LYS A 206 -5.28 -31.00 -15.73
C LYS A 206 -4.52 -32.26 -15.36
N SER A 207 -5.10 -33.42 -15.63
CA SER A 207 -4.61 -34.75 -15.21
C SER A 207 -3.18 -35.08 -15.68
N SER A 208 -2.64 -34.35 -16.65
CA SER A 208 -1.36 -34.64 -17.31
C SER A 208 -0.16 -33.82 -16.84
N HIS A 209 -0.33 -32.73 -16.09
CA HIS A 209 0.76 -31.76 -15.87
C HIS A 209 1.42 -31.82 -14.49
N HIS A 210 0.71 -32.24 -13.43
CA HIS A 210 1.16 -32.02 -12.04
C HIS A 210 0.92 -33.22 -11.11
N LEU A 211 1.04 -34.46 -11.62
CA LEU A 211 0.74 -35.69 -10.86
C LEU A 211 1.57 -35.88 -9.58
N ARG A 212 2.67 -35.13 -9.41
CA ARG A 212 3.55 -35.18 -8.23
C ARG A 212 3.30 -34.05 -7.22
N ASP A 213 2.60 -32.98 -7.61
CA ASP A 213 2.41 -31.81 -6.75
C ASP A 213 1.14 -31.95 -5.92
N THR A 214 1.31 -31.99 -4.59
CA THR A 214 0.20 -32.14 -3.64
C THR A 214 -0.49 -30.81 -3.31
N GLY A 215 0.18 -29.68 -3.53
CA GLY A 215 -0.33 -28.33 -3.28
C GLY A 215 -0.83 -27.62 -4.54
N LEU A 216 -1.49 -26.47 -4.35
CA LEU A 216 -1.90 -25.58 -5.44
C LEU A 216 -0.65 -25.04 -6.14
N VAL A 217 -0.63 -25.02 -7.47
CA VAL A 217 0.44 -24.40 -8.27
C VAL A 217 -0.02 -23.06 -8.87
N PHE A 218 0.94 -22.19 -9.22
CA PHE A 218 0.62 -20.81 -9.60
C PHE A 218 -0.17 -20.71 -10.91
N ASP A 219 0.02 -21.63 -11.86
CA ASP A 219 -0.74 -21.67 -13.11
C ASP A 219 -2.24 -21.95 -12.88
N GLU A 220 -2.60 -22.78 -11.89
CA GLU A 220 -3.97 -23.05 -11.45
C GLU A 220 -4.59 -21.80 -10.82
N PHE A 221 -3.82 -21.05 -10.04
CA PHE A 221 -4.25 -19.78 -9.47
C PHE A 221 -4.48 -18.72 -10.57
N VAL A 222 -3.59 -18.61 -11.55
CA VAL A 222 -3.76 -17.70 -12.70
C VAL A 222 -4.98 -18.09 -13.54
N GLN A 223 -5.18 -19.39 -13.80
CA GLN A 223 -6.36 -19.88 -14.52
C GLN A 223 -7.66 -19.52 -13.80
N TYR A 224 -7.71 -19.71 -12.48
CA TYR A 224 -8.85 -19.28 -11.65
C TYR A 224 -9.11 -17.78 -11.79
N LEU A 225 -8.10 -16.95 -11.60
CA LEU A 225 -8.28 -15.50 -11.60
C LEU A 225 -8.73 -14.96 -12.96
N GLY A 226 -8.33 -15.60 -14.06
CA GLY A 226 -8.72 -15.27 -15.43
C GLY A 226 -9.99 -15.95 -15.95
N ASP A 227 -10.59 -16.90 -15.20
CA ASP A 227 -11.83 -17.59 -15.55
C ASP A 227 -13.03 -16.85 -14.96
N GLU A 228 -13.56 -15.85 -15.67
CA GLU A 228 -14.59 -14.95 -15.12
C GLU A 228 -15.83 -15.68 -14.56
N ASP A 229 -16.42 -16.58 -15.34
CA ASP A 229 -17.64 -17.30 -14.95
C ASP A 229 -17.34 -18.29 -13.83
N GLY A 230 -16.26 -19.07 -13.98
CA GLY A 230 -15.91 -20.06 -12.98
C GLY A 230 -15.48 -19.44 -11.66
N ARG A 231 -14.85 -18.27 -11.71
CA ARG A 231 -14.47 -17.45 -10.57
C ARG A 231 -15.68 -16.92 -9.83
N LYS A 232 -16.65 -16.27 -10.49
CA LYS A 232 -17.82 -15.67 -9.82
C LYS A 232 -18.51 -16.66 -8.87
N ALA A 233 -18.65 -17.92 -9.30
CA ALA A 233 -19.22 -18.98 -8.47
C ALA A 233 -18.36 -19.36 -7.25
N MET A 234 -17.03 -19.33 -7.37
CA MET A 234 -16.13 -19.67 -6.27
C MET A 234 -15.87 -18.49 -5.33
N ASP A 235 -15.83 -17.25 -5.84
CA ASP A 235 -15.67 -16.05 -5.03
C ASP A 235 -16.80 -15.95 -3.99
N TRP A 236 -18.02 -16.32 -4.38
CA TRP A 236 -19.16 -16.43 -3.46
C TRP A 236 -18.92 -17.45 -2.34
N GLN A 237 -18.26 -18.58 -2.65
CA GLN A 237 -17.92 -19.61 -1.65
C GLN A 237 -16.74 -19.20 -0.76
N PHE A 238 -15.78 -18.45 -1.30
CA PHE A 238 -14.59 -17.99 -0.58
C PHE A 238 -14.88 -16.77 0.30
N GLY A 239 -15.93 -16.00 -0.01
CA GLY A 239 -16.38 -14.87 0.80
C GLY A 239 -15.26 -13.84 1.00
N GLN A 240 -15.08 -13.37 2.24
CA GLN A 240 -14.08 -12.34 2.58
C GLN A 240 -12.62 -12.75 2.27
N HIS A 241 -12.33 -14.02 2.02
CA HIS A 241 -10.96 -14.46 1.71
C HIS A 241 -10.48 -13.96 0.34
N ILE A 242 -11.38 -13.50 -0.53
CA ILE A 242 -11.01 -12.97 -1.85
C ILE A 242 -10.25 -11.64 -1.79
N ILE A 243 -10.24 -10.95 -0.65
CA ILE A 243 -9.61 -9.63 -0.50
C ILE A 243 -8.13 -9.62 -0.93
N HIS A 244 -7.43 -10.76 -0.85
CA HIS A 244 -6.01 -10.84 -1.21
C HIS A 244 -5.73 -10.86 -2.73
N TRP A 245 -6.75 -11.08 -3.54
CA TRP A 245 -6.64 -11.08 -5.01
C TRP A 245 -7.76 -10.29 -5.69
N ALA A 246 -8.68 -9.67 -4.96
CA ALA A 246 -9.61 -8.71 -5.54
C ALA A 246 -8.84 -7.50 -6.10
N PRO A 247 -9.19 -6.96 -7.28
CA PRO A 247 -8.62 -5.73 -7.82
C PRO A 247 -8.74 -4.55 -6.85
N TYR A 248 -7.77 -3.66 -6.85
CA TYR A 248 -7.80 -2.45 -6.01
C TYR A 248 -8.99 -1.55 -6.35
N MET A 249 -9.38 -1.52 -7.63
CA MET A 249 -10.60 -0.83 -8.07
C MET A 249 -11.88 -1.36 -7.39
N GLU A 250 -11.91 -2.63 -7.00
CA GLU A 250 -13.03 -3.23 -6.26
C GLU A 250 -12.88 -3.05 -4.74
N LEU A 251 -11.65 -3.17 -4.22
CA LEU A 251 -11.35 -3.11 -2.79
C LEU A 251 -11.49 -1.71 -2.19
N CYS A 252 -11.12 -0.67 -2.92
CA CYS A 252 -11.06 0.70 -2.40
C CYS A 252 -11.88 1.70 -3.22
N THR A 253 -12.41 1.32 -4.39
CA THR A 253 -13.27 2.20 -5.22
C THR A 253 -12.74 3.63 -5.36
N PRO A 254 -11.48 3.84 -5.81
CA PRO A 254 -10.82 5.15 -5.76
C PRO A 254 -11.42 6.19 -6.73
N CYS A 255 -12.32 5.78 -7.64
CA CYS A 255 -13.10 6.71 -8.44
C CYS A 255 -14.32 7.28 -7.68
N ASP A 256 -14.81 6.60 -6.64
CA ASP A 256 -15.96 7.02 -5.82
C ASP A 256 -15.53 7.66 -4.50
N ILE A 257 -14.35 7.28 -3.98
CA ILE A 257 -13.79 7.81 -2.73
C ILE A 257 -12.59 8.70 -3.03
N HIS A 258 -12.62 9.93 -2.53
CA HIS A 258 -11.49 10.85 -2.62
C HIS A 258 -10.42 10.53 -1.55
N TYR A 259 -9.36 9.86 -1.97
CA TYR A 259 -8.18 9.56 -1.14
C TYR A 259 -7.20 10.74 -1.12
N ASP A 260 -6.65 11.02 0.07
CA ASP A 260 -5.65 12.07 0.27
C ASP A 260 -4.24 11.62 -0.15
N VAL A 261 -3.94 10.32 -0.02
CA VAL A 261 -2.67 9.72 -0.46
C VAL A 261 -2.92 8.33 -1.04
N ILE A 262 -2.28 8.05 -2.18
CA ILE A 262 -2.17 6.71 -2.77
C ILE A 262 -0.69 6.38 -2.82
N GLY A 263 -0.26 5.55 -1.86
CA GLY A 263 1.12 5.10 -1.74
C GLY A 263 1.41 3.96 -2.71
N HIS A 264 2.69 3.79 -3.02
CA HIS A 264 3.18 2.63 -3.76
C HIS A 264 4.13 1.85 -2.89
N LEU A 265 4.04 0.52 -2.90
CA LEU A 265 4.96 -0.34 -2.17
C LEU A 265 6.40 -0.11 -2.62
N GLU A 266 6.60 0.23 -3.90
CA GLU A 266 7.91 0.55 -4.47
C GLU A 266 8.54 1.84 -3.90
N THR A 267 7.72 2.69 -3.28
CA THR A 267 8.13 3.96 -2.66
C THR A 267 7.63 4.09 -1.22
N LEU A 268 7.47 2.93 -0.56
CA LEU A 268 6.80 2.80 0.72
C LEU A 268 7.42 3.68 1.80
N GLU A 269 8.75 3.79 1.87
CA GLU A 269 9.43 4.60 2.87
C GLU A 269 9.02 6.08 2.78
N GLN A 270 9.04 6.65 1.58
CA GLN A 270 8.68 8.03 1.34
C GLN A 270 7.17 8.26 1.51
N ASP A 271 6.34 7.31 1.07
CA ASP A 271 4.89 7.37 1.20
C ASP A 271 4.46 7.30 2.66
N THR A 272 4.97 6.34 3.43
CA THR A 272 4.72 6.23 4.88
C THR A 272 5.12 7.50 5.61
N ALA A 273 6.33 8.02 5.37
CA ALA A 273 6.78 9.26 6.00
C ALA A 273 5.85 10.44 5.66
N HIS A 274 5.36 10.53 4.43
CA HIS A 274 4.40 11.56 4.01
C HIS A 274 3.02 11.37 4.66
N ILE A 275 2.51 10.14 4.71
CA ILE A 275 1.23 9.77 5.33
C ILE A 275 1.24 10.14 6.81
N LEU A 276 2.27 9.74 7.56
CA LEU A 276 2.39 10.02 8.99
C LEU A 276 2.41 11.54 9.27
N ARG A 277 3.10 12.32 8.44
CA ARG A 277 3.12 13.79 8.53
C ARG A 277 1.76 14.40 8.23
N ARG A 278 1.10 14.00 7.13
CA ARG A 278 -0.20 14.54 6.71
C ARG A 278 -1.32 14.18 7.66
N ALA A 279 -1.27 13.00 8.25
CA ALA A 279 -2.22 12.55 9.26
C ALA A 279 -1.93 13.14 10.66
N GLY A 280 -0.79 13.84 10.86
CA GLY A 280 -0.44 14.45 12.14
C GLY A 280 -0.03 13.43 13.22
N ILE A 281 0.39 12.22 12.82
CA ILE A 281 0.74 11.11 13.71
C ILE A 281 2.22 10.75 13.68
N GLU A 282 3.07 11.52 12.99
CA GLU A 282 4.53 11.29 12.89
C GLU A 282 5.24 11.15 14.25
N GLN A 283 4.72 11.82 15.29
CA GLN A 283 5.29 11.77 16.65
C GLN A 283 4.68 10.66 17.52
N LEU A 284 3.66 9.95 17.03
CA LEU A 284 2.82 9.03 17.82
C LEU A 284 3.10 7.55 17.53
N GLY A 285 3.94 7.25 16.55
CA GLY A 285 4.37 5.89 16.27
C GLY A 285 5.57 5.85 15.33
N SER A 286 6.47 4.90 15.57
CA SER A 286 7.44 4.47 14.56
C SER A 286 6.78 3.44 13.67
N TYR A 287 6.69 3.73 12.38
CA TYR A 287 6.42 2.68 11.41
C TYR A 287 7.52 1.62 11.53
N PRO A 288 7.17 0.32 11.61
CA PRO A 288 8.19 -0.71 11.71
C PRO A 288 9.13 -0.66 10.49
N PRO A 289 10.41 -1.04 10.64
CA PRO A 289 11.34 -1.05 9.52
C PRO A 289 10.81 -1.89 8.36
N ILE A 290 10.83 -1.33 7.16
CA ILE A 290 10.42 -2.03 5.95
C ILE A 290 11.38 -3.19 5.70
N SER A 291 10.85 -4.41 5.57
CA SER A 291 11.71 -5.58 5.36
C SER A 291 12.44 -5.49 4.01
N PRO A 292 13.76 -5.76 3.96
CA PRO A 292 14.54 -5.69 2.73
C PRO A 292 13.94 -6.56 1.61
N GLY A 293 13.76 -5.99 0.42
CA GLY A 293 13.28 -6.70 -0.77
C GLY A 293 11.75 -6.75 -0.93
N ILE A 294 10.96 -6.24 0.01
CA ILE A 294 9.51 -6.09 -0.16
C ILE A 294 9.18 -4.93 -1.11
N ALA A 295 9.88 -3.81 -0.95
CA ALA A 295 9.63 -2.54 -1.63
C ALA A 295 10.27 -2.42 -3.03
N HIS A 296 10.71 -3.53 -3.66
CA HIS A 296 11.34 -3.47 -4.97
C HIS A 296 10.69 -4.43 -5.96
N TYR A 297 10.30 -3.87 -7.11
CA TYR A 297 9.83 -4.65 -8.24
C TYR A 297 10.94 -5.57 -8.77
N ASN A 298 10.63 -6.86 -8.86
CA ASN A 298 11.50 -7.96 -9.28
C ASN A 298 10.94 -8.62 -10.55
N LYS A 299 11.29 -8.03 -11.70
CA LYS A 299 10.93 -8.57 -13.02
C LYS A 299 11.28 -10.04 -13.20
N THR A 300 12.46 -10.48 -12.73
CA THR A 300 12.92 -11.87 -12.87
C THR A 300 12.04 -12.84 -12.08
N LYS A 301 11.55 -12.43 -10.90
CA LYS A 301 10.57 -13.20 -10.13
C LYS A 301 9.27 -13.36 -10.93
N VAL A 302 8.77 -12.26 -11.49
CA VAL A 302 7.56 -12.25 -12.33
C VAL A 302 7.74 -13.19 -13.54
N GLU A 303 8.83 -13.05 -14.31
CA GLU A 303 9.12 -13.92 -15.45
C GLU A 303 9.15 -15.40 -15.07
N ARG A 304 9.75 -15.73 -13.92
CA ARG A 304 9.83 -17.11 -13.43
C ARG A 304 8.45 -17.68 -13.08
N TYR A 305 7.63 -16.95 -12.33
CA TYR A 305 6.30 -17.41 -11.93
C TYR A 305 5.36 -17.60 -13.13
N PHE A 306 5.48 -16.73 -14.13
CA PHE A 306 4.66 -16.82 -15.35
C PHE A 306 5.25 -17.74 -16.43
N SER A 307 6.44 -18.31 -16.20
CA SER A 307 7.07 -19.23 -17.13
C SER A 307 6.22 -20.48 -17.33
N GLY A 308 5.91 -20.80 -18.59
CA GLY A 308 5.09 -21.97 -18.96
C GLY A 308 3.57 -21.75 -18.90
N ILE A 309 3.09 -20.61 -18.39
CA ILE A 309 1.67 -20.26 -18.43
C ILE A 309 1.28 -19.82 -19.84
N SER A 310 0.12 -20.26 -20.33
CA SER A 310 -0.33 -19.93 -21.67
C SER A 310 -0.59 -18.43 -21.83
N LYS A 311 -0.22 -17.85 -22.99
CA LYS A 311 -0.50 -16.44 -23.29
C LYS A 311 -2.00 -16.09 -23.20
N LYS A 312 -2.87 -17.08 -23.45
CA LYS A 312 -4.32 -16.93 -23.29
C LYS A 312 -4.70 -16.68 -21.83
N ASP A 313 -4.15 -17.44 -20.90
CA ASP A 313 -4.44 -17.29 -19.47
C ASP A 313 -3.82 -16.00 -18.92
N ILE A 314 -2.61 -15.64 -19.34
CA ILE A 314 -1.98 -14.35 -18.98
C ILE A 314 -2.82 -13.17 -19.49
N ARG A 315 -3.34 -13.22 -20.72
CA ARG A 315 -4.20 -12.15 -21.26
C ARG A 315 -5.53 -12.03 -20.52
N ARG A 316 -6.13 -13.16 -20.15
CA ARG A 316 -7.35 -13.19 -19.32
C ARG A 316 -7.10 -12.60 -17.93
N LEU A 317 -5.98 -12.97 -17.30
CA LEU A 317 -5.56 -12.39 -16.04
C LEU A 317 -5.35 -10.87 -16.18
N TYR A 318 -4.61 -10.43 -17.20
CA TYR A 318 -4.38 -9.01 -17.45
C TYR A 318 -5.70 -8.26 -17.66
N ALA A 319 -6.65 -8.82 -18.42
CA ALA A 319 -7.94 -8.19 -18.63
C ALA A 319 -8.70 -7.93 -17.32
N ARG A 320 -8.52 -8.76 -16.30
CA ARG A 320 -9.08 -8.53 -14.95
C ARG A 320 -8.40 -7.39 -14.21
N TYR A 321 -7.07 -7.32 -14.24
CA TYR A 321 -6.30 -6.31 -13.48
C TYR A 321 -5.90 -5.07 -14.29
N GLN A 322 -6.34 -4.96 -15.56
CA GLN A 322 -5.97 -3.84 -16.44
C GLN A 322 -6.33 -2.48 -15.83
N GLY A 323 -7.42 -2.44 -15.05
CA GLY A 323 -7.84 -1.25 -14.31
C GLY A 323 -6.78 -0.83 -13.32
N ASP A 324 -6.30 -1.75 -12.48
CA ASP A 324 -5.25 -1.50 -11.50
C ASP A 324 -3.94 -1.05 -12.18
N PHE A 325 -3.53 -1.72 -13.27
CA PHE A 325 -2.33 -1.29 -14.01
C PHE A 325 -2.45 0.16 -14.48
N TYR A 326 -3.56 0.49 -15.13
CA TYR A 326 -3.76 1.79 -15.74
C TYR A 326 -3.97 2.91 -14.70
N VAL A 327 -4.87 2.69 -13.74
CA VAL A 327 -5.29 3.68 -12.73
C VAL A 327 -4.12 4.07 -11.83
N PHE A 328 -3.26 3.11 -11.48
CA PHE A 328 -2.11 3.37 -10.61
C PHE A 328 -0.80 3.59 -11.38
N GLY A 329 -0.84 3.73 -12.71
CA GLY A 329 0.34 4.08 -13.50
C GLY A 329 1.42 3.01 -13.58
N TYR A 330 1.06 1.73 -13.38
CA TYR A 330 1.97 0.62 -13.60
C TYR A 330 2.12 0.32 -15.10
N PRO A 331 3.34 -0.02 -15.56
CA PRO A 331 3.56 -0.38 -16.96
C PRO A 331 2.84 -1.68 -17.30
N THR A 332 2.20 -1.73 -18.47
CA THR A 332 1.66 -2.98 -19.01
C THR A 332 2.79 -4.04 -19.12
N PRO A 333 2.57 -5.29 -18.67
CA PRO A 333 3.61 -6.33 -18.66
C PRO A 333 3.81 -6.94 -20.06
N GLY A 334 4.23 -6.13 -21.04
CA GLY A 334 4.38 -6.53 -22.44
C GLY A 334 5.30 -7.74 -22.64
N PHE A 335 6.32 -7.90 -21.79
CA PHE A 335 7.22 -9.06 -21.80
C PHE A 335 6.49 -10.39 -21.51
N LEU A 336 5.33 -10.36 -20.85
CA LEU A 336 4.47 -11.53 -20.64
C LEU A 336 3.38 -11.66 -21.70
N LEU A 337 2.95 -10.55 -22.31
CA LEU A 337 1.80 -10.52 -23.22
C LEU A 337 2.17 -10.75 -24.70
N ASN A 338 3.41 -10.42 -25.08
CA ASN A 338 3.92 -10.53 -26.45
C ASN A 338 4.34 -11.95 -26.81
#